data_AF-A0A2I9DTL8-F1
#
_entry.id   AF-A0A2I9DTL8-F1
#
_cell.length_a   1.000
_cell.length_b   1.000
_cell.length_c   1.000
_cell.angle_alpha   90.00
_cell.angle_beta   90.00
_cell.angle_gamma   90.00
#
_symmetry.space_group_name_H-M   'P 1'
#
loop_
_entity.id
_entity.type
_entity.pdbx_description
1 polymer ?
#
loop_
_entity_poly.entity_id
_entity_poly.type
_entity_poly.pdbx_seq_one_letter_code
_entity_poly.pdbx_strand_id
1 'polypeptide(L)'
;MITWFDALLVTVWAVVTALGARRGLSGLVWGLGGVAVCFLASLLARGAVAAAVLALLLGLVLAVVTRRLVRESLVGPWSAGAGALGGFALGGLLVATLTLGFPIEVRVGGQGRTGVYPSTSLPPVVYTAVNNSVLKGSLRRVWGASPALRTLLVPDQTR
;
A
#
# COMPACT_ATOMS: atom_id res chain seq x y z
N MET A 1 -7.00 -8.52 -19.82
CA MET A 1 -5.71 -9.21 -20.04
C MET A 1 -4.81 -8.88 -18.86
N ILE A 2 -4.05 -9.84 -18.33
CA ILE A 2 -3.05 -9.57 -17.29
C ILE A 2 -1.87 -8.84 -17.94
N THR A 3 -1.47 -7.71 -17.35
CA THR A 3 -0.33 -6.92 -17.81
C THR A 3 0.95 -7.30 -17.07
N TRP A 4 2.12 -6.90 -17.59
CA TRP A 4 3.39 -7.07 -16.87
C TRP A 4 3.37 -6.38 -15.49
N PHE A 5 2.62 -5.27 -15.38
CA PHE A 5 2.43 -4.54 -14.14
C PHE A 5 1.69 -5.38 -13.10
N ASP A 6 0.60 -6.05 -13.49
CA ASP A 6 -0.13 -6.96 -12.60
C ASP A 6 0.78 -8.11 -12.12
N ALA A 7 1.59 -8.69 -13.01
CA ALA A 7 2.52 -9.75 -12.67
C ALA A 7 3.55 -9.29 -11.62
N LEU A 8 4.14 -8.10 -11.79
CA LEU A 8 5.07 -7.54 -10.81
C LEU A 8 4.39 -7.31 -9.46
N LEU A 9 3.18 -6.73 -9.45
CA LEU A 9 2.45 -6.48 -8.21
C LEU A 9 2.11 -7.76 -7.45
N VAL A 10 1.63 -8.79 -8.15
CA VAL A 10 1.37 -10.11 -7.54
C VAL A 10 2.65 -10.72 -6.99
N THR A 11 3.78 -10.57 -7.70
CA THR A 11 5.08 -11.07 -7.23
C THR A 11 5.52 -10.35 -5.96
N VAL A 12 5.41 -9.02 -5.91
CA VAL A 12 5.70 -8.22 -4.71
C VAL A 12 4.79 -8.65 -3.56
N TRP A 13 3.49 -8.81 -3.82
CA TRP A 13 2.54 -9.24 -2.79
C TRP A 13 2.89 -10.61 -2.21
N ALA A 14 3.21 -11.56 -3.08
CA ALA A 14 3.61 -12.91 -2.68
C ALA A 14 4.90 -12.89 -1.85
N VAL A 15 5.90 -12.10 -2.25
CA VAL A 15 7.17 -11.96 -1.52
C VAL A 15 6.95 -11.37 -0.13
N VAL A 16 6.15 -10.31 0.01
CA VAL A 16 5.86 -9.70 1.33
C VAL A 16 5.08 -10.66 2.21
N THR A 17 4.14 -11.42 1.64
CA THR A 17 3.38 -12.46 2.35
C THR A 17 4.30 -13.57 2.84
N ALA A 18 5.18 -14.09 1.98
CA ALA A 18 6.15 -15.11 2.33
C ALA A 18 7.16 -14.63 3.38
N LEU A 19 7.57 -13.37 3.31
CA LEU A 19 8.43 -12.75 4.32
C LEU A 19 7.72 -12.66 5.68
N GLY A 20 6.43 -12.30 5.67
CA GLY A 20 5.58 -12.34 6.86
C GLY A 20 5.53 -13.75 7.45
N ALA A 21 5.25 -14.77 6.62
CA ALA A 21 5.19 -16.16 7.04
C ALA A 21 6.50 -16.64 7.68
N ARG A 22 7.64 -16.31 7.06
CA ARG A 22 8.99 -16.64 7.58
C ARG A 22 9.30 -15.97 8.92
N ARG A 23 8.71 -14.82 9.21
CA ARG A 23 8.90 -14.08 10.47
C ARG A 23 7.92 -14.49 11.58
N GLY A 24 6.97 -15.37 11.28
CA GLY A 24 5.98 -15.85 12.24
C GLY A 24 5.20 -14.71 12.91
N LEU A 25 5.07 -14.75 14.24
CA LEU A 25 4.43 -13.68 15.03
C LEU A 25 5.04 -12.29 14.82
N SER A 26 6.36 -12.19 14.62
CA SER A 26 7.01 -10.92 14.28
C SER A 26 6.51 -10.36 12.95
N GLY A 27 6.17 -11.24 12.00
CA GLY A 27 5.59 -10.87 10.71
C GLY A 27 4.20 -10.26 10.85
N LEU A 28 3.39 -10.74 11.81
CA LEU A 28 2.08 -10.16 12.12
C LEU A 28 2.22 -8.75 12.68
N VAL A 29 3.06 -8.58 13.72
CA VAL A 29 3.26 -7.28 14.38
C VAL A 29 3.87 -6.28 13.41
N TRP A 30 4.84 -6.70 12.59
CA TRP A 30 5.42 -5.84 11.58
C TRP A 30 4.42 -5.47 10.48
N GLY A 31 3.61 -6.43 10.00
CA GLY A 31 2.61 -6.20 8.97
C GLY A 31 1.51 -5.23 9.43
N LEU A 32 0.84 -5.55 10.54
CA LEU A 32 -0.23 -4.70 11.08
C LEU A 32 0.31 -3.37 11.61
N GLY A 33 1.46 -3.40 12.28
CA GLY A 33 2.14 -2.20 12.74
C GLY A 33 2.53 -1.29 11.57
N GLY A 34 3.04 -1.85 10.47
CA GLY A 34 3.36 -1.08 9.26
C GLY A 34 2.13 -0.41 8.66
N VAL A 35 1.01 -1.15 8.55
CA VAL A 35 -0.28 -0.57 8.11
C VAL A 35 -0.72 0.58 9.02
N ALA A 36 -0.63 0.40 10.35
CA ALA A 36 -0.97 1.42 11.32
C ALA A 36 -0.04 2.65 11.24
N VAL A 37 1.26 2.45 11.04
CA VAL A 37 2.23 3.53 10.85
C VAL A 37 1.92 4.32 9.58
N CYS A 38 1.64 3.66 8.46
CA CYS A 38 1.23 4.32 7.23
C CYS A 38 -0.06 5.14 7.43
N PHE A 39 -1.06 4.56 8.10
CA PHE A 39 -2.30 5.26 8.40
C PHE A 39 -2.07 6.51 9.26
N LEU A 40 -1.31 6.40 10.34
CA LEU A 40 -0.99 7.50 11.25
C LEU A 40 -0.18 8.59 10.55
N ALA A 41 0.82 8.22 9.74
CA ALA A 41 1.61 9.18 8.98
C ALA A 41 0.74 9.96 7.99
N SER A 42 -0.15 9.27 7.24
CA SER A 42 -1.08 9.91 6.29
C SER A 42 -2.18 10.75 6.95
N LEU A 43 -2.52 10.44 8.21
CA LEU A 43 -3.48 11.25 8.98
C LEU A 43 -2.84 12.53 9.53
N LEU A 44 -1.66 12.41 10.12
CA LEU A 44 -1.04 13.48 10.91
C LEU A 44 -0.22 14.45 10.05
N ALA A 45 0.37 13.98 8.96
CA ALA A 45 1.24 14.81 8.13
C ALA A 45 0.45 15.67 7.14
N ARG A 46 0.86 16.93 7.01
CA ARG A 46 0.30 17.89 6.03
C ARG A 46 1.18 18.07 4.79
N GLY A 47 2.05 17.10 4.49
CA GLY A 47 2.94 17.13 3.33
C GLY A 47 3.77 15.86 3.20
N ALA A 48 4.19 15.54 1.98
CA ALA A 48 4.89 14.30 1.66
C ALA A 48 6.18 14.10 2.48
N VAL A 49 6.98 15.15 2.64
CA VAL A 49 8.23 15.10 3.42
C VAL A 49 7.94 14.86 4.90
N ALA A 50 6.96 15.57 5.46
CA ALA A 50 6.56 15.38 6.86
C ALA A 50 6.00 13.96 7.10
N ALA A 51 5.23 13.43 6.13
CA ALA A 51 4.70 12.07 6.18
C ALA A 51 5.83 11.04 6.16
N ALA A 52 6.83 11.24 5.29
CA ALA A 52 7.99 10.37 5.20
C ALA A 52 8.81 10.38 6.51
N VAL A 53 9.09 11.56 7.08
CA VAL A 53 9.81 11.69 8.35
C VAL A 53 9.04 11.03 9.49
N LEU A 54 7.73 11.29 9.60
CA LEU A 54 6.89 10.64 10.62
C LEU A 54 6.83 9.13 10.44
N ALA A 55 6.72 8.63 9.21
CA ALA A 55 6.73 7.20 8.92
C ALA A 55 8.07 6.55 9.31
N LEU A 56 9.20 7.23 9.08
CA LEU A 56 10.52 6.75 9.49
C LEU A 56 10.64 6.67 11.02
N LEU A 57 10.22 7.72 11.73
CA LEU A 57 10.26 7.75 13.20
C LEU A 57 9.36 6.67 13.81
N LEU A 58 8.12 6.57 13.34
CA LEU A 58 7.17 5.56 13.80
C LEU A 58 7.63 4.14 13.43
N GLY A 59 8.24 3.95 12.26
CA GLY A 59 8.82 2.70 11.83
C GLY A 59 10.01 2.27 12.71
N LEU A 60 10.86 3.22 13.10
CA LEU A 60 11.96 2.97 14.04
C LEU A 60 11.41 2.53 15.41
N VAL A 61 10.41 3.25 15.93
CA VAL A 61 9.75 2.88 17.19
C VAL A 61 9.15 1.48 17.08
N LEU A 62 8.42 1.17 16.01
CA LEU A 62 7.85 -0.14 15.76
C LEU A 62 8.92 -1.25 15.71
N ALA A 63 10.08 -0.99 15.10
CA ALA A 63 11.19 -1.92 15.03
C ALA A 63 11.79 -2.21 16.43
N VAL A 64 11.95 -1.18 17.26
CA VAL A 64 12.42 -1.34 18.65
C VAL A 64 11.38 -2.11 19.49
N VAL A 65 10.11 -1.76 19.33
CA VAL A 65 8.97 -2.38 20.04
C VAL A 65 8.85 -3.87 19.67
N THR A 66 8.89 -4.21 18.39
CA THR A 66 8.89 -5.61 17.92
C THR A 66 10.08 -6.39 18.46
N ARG A 67 11.28 -5.81 18.45
CA ARG A 67 12.49 -6.47 19.00
C ARG A 67 12.40 -6.70 20.51
N ARG A 68 11.66 -5.86 21.25
CA ARG A 68 11.47 -5.99 22.71
C ARG A 68 10.35 -6.95 23.07
N LEU A 69 9.21 -6.89 22.36
CA LEU A 69 8.03 -7.72 22.62
C LEU A 69 8.20 -9.16 22.12
N VAL A 70 8.91 -9.34 21.00
CA VAL A 70 9.17 -10.66 20.42
C VAL A 70 10.58 -11.10 20.78
N ARG A 71 10.86 -11.21 22.08
CA ARG A 71 12.00 -11.99 22.57
C ARG A 71 11.55 -13.45 22.67
N GLU A 72 12.29 -14.32 21.97
CA GLU A 72 12.11 -15.77 21.94
C GLU A 72 10.73 -16.25 21.44
N SER A 73 10.67 -16.44 20.12
CA SER A 73 10.10 -17.62 19.47
C SER A 73 9.03 -18.39 20.26
N LEU A 74 7.80 -17.86 20.33
CA LEU A 74 6.62 -18.71 20.45
C LEU A 74 6.48 -19.51 19.14
N VAL A 75 7.24 -20.61 19.04
CA VAL A 75 7.25 -21.54 17.91
C VAL A 75 5.97 -22.39 17.96
N GLY A 76 4.83 -21.75 17.76
CA GLY A 76 3.58 -22.44 17.49
C GLY A 76 3.42 -22.69 15.99
N PRO A 77 2.81 -23.81 15.55
CA PRO A 77 2.55 -24.06 14.12
C PRO A 77 1.65 -22.96 13.48
N TRP A 78 0.86 -22.27 14.30
CA TRP A 78 0.01 -21.14 13.88
C TRP A 78 0.79 -19.83 13.64
N SER A 79 2.03 -19.73 14.13
CA SER A 79 2.82 -18.49 14.05
C SER A 79 3.12 -18.09 12.59
N ALA A 80 3.40 -19.08 11.73
CA ALA A 80 3.63 -18.85 10.30
C ALA A 80 2.37 -18.31 9.59
N GLY A 81 1.19 -18.83 9.94
CA GLY A 81 -0.09 -18.34 9.43
C GLY A 81 -0.37 -16.90 9.86
N ALA A 82 -0.15 -16.59 11.14
CA ALA A 82 -0.25 -15.22 11.64
C ALA A 82 0.70 -14.26 10.92
N GLY A 83 1.96 -14.68 10.72
CA GLY A 83 2.94 -13.93 9.96
C GLY A 83 2.52 -13.68 8.52
N ALA A 84 1.99 -14.71 7.85
CA ALA A 84 1.48 -14.61 6.49
C ALA A 84 0.34 -13.60 6.40
N LEU A 85 -0.59 -13.57 7.35
CA LEU A 85 -1.67 -12.58 7.41
C LEU A 85 -1.14 -11.14 7.53
N GLY A 86 -0.12 -10.92 8.37
CA GLY A 86 0.53 -9.61 8.47
C GLY A 86 1.19 -9.17 7.17
N GLY A 87 1.97 -10.07 6.55
CA GLY A 87 2.61 -9.82 5.26
C GLY A 87 1.61 -9.62 4.13
N PHE A 88 0.50 -10.36 4.15
CA PHE A 88 -0.58 -10.24 3.18
C PHE A 88 -1.26 -8.87 3.27
N ALA A 89 -1.58 -8.42 4.48
CA ALA A 89 -2.20 -7.12 4.70
C ALA A 89 -1.29 -5.97 4.26
N LEU A 90 -0.02 -5.99 4.69
CA LEU A 90 0.94 -4.95 4.32
C LEU A 90 1.29 -4.99 2.83
N GLY A 91 1.46 -6.18 2.26
CA GLY A 91 1.69 -6.36 0.82
C GLY A 91 0.51 -5.88 -0.01
N GLY A 92 -0.72 -6.13 0.45
CA GLY A 92 -1.94 -5.62 -0.19
C GLY A 92 -2.02 -4.10 -0.13
N LEU A 93 -1.67 -3.50 1.01
CA LEU A 93 -1.54 -2.04 1.15
C LEU A 93 -0.53 -1.48 0.15
N LEU A 94 0.67 -2.06 0.09
CA LEU A 94 1.73 -1.63 -0.83
C LEU A 94 1.29 -1.75 -2.31
N VAL A 95 0.68 -2.86 -2.68
CA VAL A 95 0.16 -3.06 -4.04
C VAL A 95 -0.91 -2.03 -4.37
N ALA A 96 -1.82 -1.77 -3.43
CA ALA A 96 -2.88 -0.80 -3.64
C ALA A 96 -2.32 0.63 -3.80
N THR A 97 -1.39 1.05 -2.95
CA THR A 97 -0.77 2.37 -3.04
C THR A 97 0.06 2.53 -4.31
N LEU A 98 0.81 1.51 -4.74
CA LEU A 98 1.52 1.52 -6.03
C LEU A 98 0.56 1.58 -7.22
N THR A 99 -0.56 0.86 -7.14
CA THR A 99 -1.56 0.81 -8.21
C THR A 99 -2.33 2.12 -8.34
N LEU A 100 -2.50 2.87 -7.22
CA LEU A 100 -3.26 4.13 -7.14
C LEU A 100 -2.36 5.37 -7.09
N GLY A 101 -1.04 5.20 -7.05
CA GLY A 101 -0.06 6.27 -6.86
C GLY A 101 0.37 6.97 -8.15
N PHE A 102 -0.20 6.62 -9.31
CA PHE A 102 0.09 7.33 -10.54
C PHE A 102 -0.62 8.70 -10.55
N PRO A 103 -0.08 9.70 -11.27
CA PRO A 103 -0.71 11.01 -11.35
C PRO A 103 -2.09 10.93 -12.01
N ILE A 104 -3.03 11.73 -11.50
CA ILE A 104 -4.35 11.95 -12.11
C ILE A 104 -4.25 13.17 -13.02
N GLU A 105 -4.73 13.06 -14.26
CA GLU A 105 -4.81 14.20 -15.17
C GLU A 105 -6.19 14.84 -15.06
N VAL A 106 -6.25 16.16 -14.84
CA VAL A 106 -7.52 16.91 -14.85
C VAL A 106 -7.72 17.49 -16.23
N ARG A 107 -8.72 16.98 -16.96
CA ARG A 107 -9.12 17.52 -18.26
C ARG A 107 -10.26 18.52 -18.08
N VAL A 108 -10.07 19.71 -18.63
CA VAL A 108 -11.11 20.75 -18.68
C VAL A 108 -11.76 20.68 -20.06
N GLY A 109 -12.98 20.15 -20.12
CA GLY A 109 -13.78 20.09 -21.36
C GLY A 109 -15.02 20.97 -21.27
N GLY A 110 -15.80 21.02 -22.35
CA GLY A 110 -17.07 21.78 -22.40
C GLY A 110 -18.14 21.32 -21.39
N GLN A 111 -17.98 20.14 -20.78
CA GLN A 111 -18.86 19.59 -19.74
C GLN A 111 -18.29 19.72 -18.31
N GLY A 112 -17.17 20.44 -18.13
CA GLY A 112 -16.54 20.67 -16.82
C GLY A 112 -15.18 19.96 -16.63
N ARG A 113 -14.73 19.89 -15.37
CA ARG A 113 -13.46 19.26 -14.96
C ARG A 113 -13.65 17.77 -14.74
N THR A 114 -12.99 16.93 -15.54
CA THR A 114 -13.01 15.46 -15.40
C THR A 114 -11.61 14.93 -15.08
N GLY A 115 -11.49 14.09 -14.05
CA GLY A 115 -10.22 13.43 -13.69
C GLY A 115 -10.05 12.12 -14.45
N VAL A 116 -8.97 11.98 -15.20
CA VAL A 116 -8.61 10.76 -15.94
C VAL A 116 -7.47 10.05 -15.23
N TYR A 117 -7.68 8.76 -14.92
CA TYR A 117 -6.68 7.90 -14.29
C TYR A 117 -6.40 6.65 -15.14
N PRO A 118 -5.13 6.31 -15.40
CA PRO A 118 -3.91 7.08 -15.07
C PRO A 118 -3.72 8.28 -16.03
N SER A 119 -2.85 9.22 -15.68
CA SER A 119 -2.51 10.38 -16.55
C SER A 119 -2.06 9.95 -17.94
N THR A 120 -2.52 10.64 -18.98
CA THR A 120 -2.12 10.38 -20.37
C THR A 120 -0.74 10.95 -20.72
N SER A 121 -0.14 11.73 -19.81
CA SER A 121 1.25 12.18 -19.92
C SER A 121 2.29 11.10 -19.57
N LEU A 122 1.85 9.93 -19.10
CA LEU A 122 2.76 8.83 -18.78
C LEU A 122 3.40 8.23 -20.06
N PRO A 123 4.64 7.70 -19.97
CA PRO A 123 5.25 6.98 -21.07
C PRO A 123 4.33 5.87 -21.61
N PRO A 124 4.21 5.68 -22.94
CA PRO A 124 3.20 4.79 -23.54
C PRO A 124 3.19 3.37 -22.98
N VAL A 125 4.37 2.80 -22.71
CA VAL A 125 4.53 1.44 -22.14
C VAL A 125 3.95 1.35 -20.73
N VAL A 126 4.12 2.40 -19.92
CA VAL A 126 3.59 2.46 -18.55
C VAL A 126 2.10 2.73 -18.57
N TYR A 127 1.67 3.69 -19.40
CA TYR A 127 0.26 4.03 -19.56
C TYR A 127 -0.56 2.81 -19.96
N THR A 128 -0.14 2.08 -20.99
CA THR A 128 -0.86 0.89 -21.48
C THR A 128 -0.90 -0.23 -20.44
N ALA A 129 0.17 -0.43 -19.67
CA ALA A 129 0.21 -1.44 -18.62
C ALA A 129 -0.72 -1.11 -17.44
N VAL A 130 -0.63 0.11 -16.92
CA VAL A 130 -1.46 0.54 -15.78
C VAL A 130 -2.91 0.69 -16.19
N ASN A 131 -3.19 1.25 -17.36
CA ASN A 131 -4.56 1.50 -17.81
C ASN A 131 -5.35 0.19 -18.01
N ASN A 132 -4.68 -0.86 -18.52
CA ASN A 132 -5.27 -2.18 -18.75
C ASN A 132 -5.13 -3.15 -17.56
N SER A 133 -4.55 -2.71 -16.44
CA SER A 133 -4.35 -3.53 -15.25
C SER A 133 -5.67 -4.02 -14.64
N VAL A 134 -5.71 -5.31 -14.30
CA VAL A 134 -6.84 -5.92 -13.59
C VAL A 134 -6.92 -5.39 -12.17
N LEU A 135 -5.76 -5.22 -11.50
CA LEU A 135 -5.70 -4.70 -10.13
C LEU A 135 -6.21 -3.25 -10.06
N LYS A 136 -5.86 -2.40 -11.02
CA LYS A 136 -6.43 -1.05 -11.17
C LYS A 136 -7.97 -1.11 -11.23
N GLY A 137 -8.51 -1.98 -12.08
CA GLY A 137 -9.96 -2.14 -12.25
C GLY A 137 -10.67 -2.47 -10.94
N SER A 138 -10.13 -3.43 -10.18
CA SER A 138 -10.67 -3.83 -8.87
C SER A 138 -10.56 -2.74 -7.81
N LEU A 139 -9.44 -2.01 -7.79
CA LEU A 139 -9.14 -0.95 -6.82
C LEU A 139 -9.84 0.37 -7.14
N ARG A 140 -10.46 0.53 -8.32
CA ARG A 140 -11.23 1.76 -8.64
C ARG A 140 -12.33 2.06 -7.64
N ARG A 141 -12.87 1.04 -6.96
CA ARG A 141 -13.90 1.22 -5.93
C ARG A 141 -13.40 2.00 -4.71
N VAL A 142 -12.08 2.07 -4.47
CA VAL A 142 -11.49 2.82 -3.35
C VAL A 142 -11.79 4.32 -3.44
N TRP A 143 -11.88 4.90 -4.65
CA TRP A 143 -12.23 6.32 -4.81
C TRP A 143 -13.64 6.66 -4.31
N GLY A 144 -14.57 5.70 -4.28
CA GLY A 144 -15.91 5.85 -3.70
C GLY A 144 -16.03 5.31 -2.26
N ALA A 145 -14.93 4.83 -1.66
CA ALA A 145 -14.96 4.19 -0.35
C ALA A 145 -14.90 5.19 0.82
N SER A 146 -14.88 4.66 2.04
CA SER A 146 -14.84 5.46 3.26
C SER A 146 -13.62 6.40 3.30
N PRO A 147 -13.72 7.57 3.98
CA PRO A 147 -12.62 8.53 4.06
C PRO A 147 -11.32 7.95 4.66
N ALA A 148 -11.44 6.99 5.57
CA ALA A 148 -10.30 6.29 6.16
C ALA A 148 -9.54 5.43 5.12
N LEU A 149 -10.27 4.66 4.31
CA LEU A 149 -9.69 3.85 3.23
C LEU A 149 -9.01 4.73 2.19
N ARG A 150 -9.63 5.87 1.83
CA ARG A 150 -9.01 6.84 0.93
C ARG A 150 -7.73 7.41 1.51
N THR A 151 -7.72 7.81 2.78
CA THR A 151 -6.53 8.35 3.47
C THR A 151 -5.38 7.35 3.54
N LEU A 152 -5.70 6.05 3.66
CA LEU A 152 -4.69 5.01 3.70
C LEU A 152 -4.13 4.67 2.31
N LEU A 153 -4.98 4.61 1.29
CA LEU A 153 -4.66 4.00 -0.01
C LEU A 153 -4.38 5.00 -1.14
N VAL A 154 -4.94 6.20 -1.06
CA VAL A 154 -4.82 7.22 -2.12
C VAL A 154 -3.80 8.26 -1.66
N PRO A 155 -2.57 8.23 -2.20
CA PRO A 155 -1.50 9.14 -1.78
C PRO A 155 -1.72 10.58 -2.28
N ASP A 156 -2.37 10.74 -3.43
CA ASP A 156 -2.62 12.05 -4.03
C ASP A 156 -4.05 12.52 -3.69
N GLN A 157 -4.19 13.12 -2.51
CA GLN A 157 -5.41 13.80 -2.09
C GLN A 157 -5.17 15.30 -2.14
N THR A 158 -5.93 16.01 -2.97
CA THR A 158 -6.14 17.44 -2.78
C THR A 158 -6.95 17.63 -1.50
N ARG A 159 -6.28 17.87 -0.38
CA ARG A 159 -6.88 18.32 0.88
C ARG A 159 -6.87 19.84 0.97
#